data_AF-A0A3M2AD95-F1
#
_entry.id   AF-A0A3M2AD95-F1
#
_cell.length_a   1.000
_cell.length_b   1.000
_cell.length_c   1.000
_cell.angle_alpha   90.00
_cell.angle_beta   90.00
_cell.angle_gamma   90.00
#
_symmetry.space_group_name_H-M   'P 1'
#
loop_
_entity.id
_entity.type
_entity.pdbx_description
1 polymer ?
#
loop_
_entity_poly.entity_id
_entity_poly.type
_entity_poly.pdbx_seq_one_letter_code
_entity_poly.pdbx_strand_id
1 'polypeptide(L)'
;MDLKKHLDRAEDALKRGQADFAAELCDQVLDFAPGEARAAELLARALMALGEGRKGLFGRLGAGPAGLAAGLSKLARNAEGEARSRRRAFIKDPGDLEKGFAWADALERAGYAGAALGAFGALAERHGEAAKRAGGLAAAQGEVEAALEFYRLALEANPRDTEAMRARKNLAAEQALRTKKYEEAESGFDLAVDPDAFLRAARGEKEPEERGS
;
A
#
# COMPACT_ATOMS: atom_id res chain seq x y z
N MET A 1 20.17 -14.46 2.32
CA MET A 1 20.13 -12.98 2.33
C MET A 1 19.20 -12.56 3.46
N ASP A 2 19.60 -11.62 4.31
CA ASP A 2 18.72 -11.05 5.35
C ASP A 2 17.97 -9.86 4.75
N LEU A 3 16.72 -10.09 4.32
CA LEU A 3 15.91 -9.09 3.61
C LEU A 3 15.71 -7.83 4.45
N LYS A 4 15.43 -7.98 5.75
CA LYS A 4 15.19 -6.87 6.66
C LYS A 4 16.42 -5.96 6.75
N LYS A 5 17.61 -6.54 6.94
CA LYS A 5 18.86 -5.78 7.00
C LYS A 5 19.15 -5.01 5.70
N HIS A 6 18.81 -5.58 4.54
CA HIS A 6 18.99 -4.90 3.26
C HIS A 6 18.02 -3.73 3.09
N LEU A 7 16.76 -3.89 3.51
CA LEU A 7 15.75 -2.85 3.45
C LEU A 7 16.04 -1.70 4.41
N ASP A 8 16.44 -2.00 5.64
CA ASP A 8 16.82 -0.97 6.62
C ASP A 8 18.03 -0.17 6.09
N ARG A 9 19.01 -0.85 5.47
CA ARG A 9 20.15 -0.20 4.84
C ARG A 9 19.76 0.64 3.62
N ALA A 10 18.81 0.18 2.80
CA ALA A 10 18.31 0.92 1.65
C ALA A 10 17.59 2.20 2.08
N GLU A 11 16.77 2.11 3.14
CA GLU A 11 16.08 3.26 3.71
C GLU A 11 17.07 4.29 4.31
N ASP A 12 18.06 3.82 5.06
CA ASP A 12 19.13 4.69 5.60
C ASP A 12 19.93 5.36 4.47
N ALA A 13 20.17 4.65 3.36
CA ALA A 13 20.82 5.21 2.18
C ALA A 13 19.96 6.31 1.55
N LEU A 14 18.64 6.13 1.43
CA LEU A 14 17.74 7.19 0.94
C LEU A 14 17.75 8.42 1.83
N LYS A 15 17.68 8.24 3.16
CA LYS A 15 17.76 9.34 4.13
C LYS A 15 19.05 10.15 3.99
N ARG A 16 20.13 9.52 3.52
CA ARG A 16 21.44 10.15 3.27
C ARG A 16 21.58 10.71 1.85
N GLY A 17 20.53 10.69 1.04
CA GLY A 17 20.56 11.13 -0.36
C GLY A 17 21.29 10.16 -1.31
N GLN A 18 21.61 8.95 -0.86
CA GLN A 18 22.31 7.92 -1.64
C GLN A 18 21.30 7.06 -2.42
N ALA A 19 20.48 7.71 -3.25
CA ALA A 19 19.38 7.06 -3.95
C ALA A 19 19.83 5.96 -4.93
N ASP A 20 20.99 6.11 -5.57
CA ASP A 20 21.60 5.09 -6.43
C ASP A 20 21.82 3.77 -5.68
N PHE A 21 22.42 3.87 -4.49
CA PHE A 21 22.74 2.72 -3.66
C PHE A 21 21.49 2.07 -3.06
N ALA A 22 20.51 2.87 -2.65
CA ALA A 22 19.23 2.37 -2.21
C ALA A 22 18.49 1.61 -3.31
N ALA A 23 18.48 2.12 -4.55
CA ALA A 23 17.87 1.47 -5.70
C ALA A 23 18.53 0.11 -5.98
N GLU A 24 19.85 0.01 -5.89
CA GLU A 24 20.57 -1.25 -6.08
C GLU A 24 20.20 -2.30 -5.01
N LEU A 25 20.16 -1.91 -3.74
CA LEU A 25 19.77 -2.81 -2.65
C LEU A 25 18.32 -3.30 -2.81
N CYS A 26 17.40 -2.43 -3.21
CA CYS A 26 16.01 -2.81 -3.45
C CYS A 26 15.85 -3.68 -4.70
N ASP A 27 16.60 -3.40 -5.79
CA ASP A 27 16.61 -4.24 -7.00
C ASP A 27 17.09 -5.66 -6.69
N GLN A 28 18.12 -5.79 -5.86
CA GLN A 28 18.60 -7.08 -5.36
C GLN A 28 17.53 -7.80 -4.54
N VAL A 29 16.87 -7.11 -3.59
CA VAL A 29 15.78 -7.71 -2.81
C VAL A 29 14.66 -8.21 -3.72
N LEU A 30 14.24 -7.41 -4.69
CA LEU A 30 13.15 -7.75 -5.61
C LEU A 30 13.53 -8.82 -6.66
N ASP A 31 14.81 -9.14 -6.83
CA ASP A 31 15.24 -10.31 -7.61
C ASP A 31 15.04 -11.63 -6.84
N PHE A 32 14.97 -11.59 -5.50
CA PHE A 32 14.69 -12.77 -4.65
C PHE A 32 13.25 -12.81 -4.11
N ALA A 33 12.67 -11.64 -3.85
CA ALA A 33 11.35 -11.46 -3.26
C ALA A 33 10.56 -10.40 -4.06
N PRO A 34 10.05 -10.74 -5.26
CA PRO A 34 9.40 -9.78 -6.17
C PRO A 34 8.12 -9.14 -5.60
N GLY A 35 7.50 -9.79 -4.62
CA GLY A 35 6.31 -9.29 -3.91
C GLY A 35 6.60 -8.49 -2.63
N GLU A 36 7.87 -8.20 -2.33
CA GLU A 36 8.24 -7.45 -1.11
C GLU A 36 7.79 -5.99 -1.22
N ALA A 37 6.75 -5.64 -0.47
CA ALA A 37 6.07 -4.35 -0.56
C ALA A 37 6.99 -3.16 -0.28
N ARG A 38 7.77 -3.27 0.81
CA ARG A 38 8.68 -2.22 1.24
C ARG A 38 9.83 -2.02 0.25
N ALA A 39 10.30 -3.09 -0.40
CA ALA A 39 11.33 -2.99 -1.42
C ALA A 39 10.83 -2.25 -2.67
N ALA A 40 9.59 -2.54 -3.09
CA ALA A 40 8.99 -1.89 -4.25
C ALA A 40 8.76 -0.39 -4.00
N GLU A 41 8.26 -0.04 -2.83
CA GLU A 41 8.10 1.35 -2.39
C GLU A 41 9.44 2.11 -2.36
N LEU A 42 10.43 1.56 -1.65
CA LEU A 42 11.74 2.20 -1.52
C LEU A 42 12.45 2.33 -2.88
N LEU A 43 12.33 1.34 -3.77
CA LEU A 43 12.87 1.44 -5.12
C LEU A 43 12.20 2.57 -5.91
N ALA A 44 10.87 2.67 -5.88
CA ALA A 44 10.14 3.73 -6.57
C ALA A 44 10.58 5.12 -6.08
N ARG A 45 10.65 5.31 -4.76
CA ARG A 45 11.14 6.56 -4.15
C ARG A 45 12.58 6.88 -4.55
N ALA A 46 13.46 5.87 -4.54
CA ALA A 46 14.85 6.03 -4.96
C ALA A 46 14.95 6.51 -6.40
N LEU A 47 14.19 5.87 -7.30
CA LEU A 47 14.21 6.19 -8.72
C LEU A 47 13.65 7.60 -8.99
N MET A 48 12.56 7.99 -8.34
CA MET A 48 12.05 9.36 -8.45
C MET A 48 13.07 10.41 -7.99
N ALA A 49 13.75 10.17 -6.87
CA ALA A 49 14.81 11.06 -6.38
C ALA A 49 15.98 11.17 -7.38
N LEU A 50 16.32 10.08 -8.08
CA LEU A 50 17.33 10.09 -9.14
C LEU A 50 16.87 10.84 -10.40
N GLY A 51 15.60 10.70 -10.76
CA GLY A 51 14.99 11.39 -11.89
C GLY A 51 14.93 12.92 -11.70
N GLU A 52 14.81 13.39 -10.47
CA GLU A 52 14.85 14.82 -10.11
C GLU A 52 16.27 15.39 -10.17
N GLY A 53 17.28 14.59 -9.81
CA GLY A 53 18.66 15.05 -9.64
C GLY A 53 19.59 14.91 -10.85
N ARG A 54 19.25 14.13 -11.88
CA ARG A 54 20.19 13.85 -12.99
C ARG A 54 19.53 13.79 -14.37
N LYS A 55 19.59 14.90 -15.11
CA LYS A 55 19.61 14.84 -16.59
C LYS A 55 20.95 14.25 -17.04
N GLY A 56 20.99 12.93 -17.19
CA GLY A 56 22.03 12.21 -17.92
C GLY A 56 23.26 11.85 -17.12
N LEU A 57 23.25 10.69 -16.45
CA LEU A 57 24.46 9.90 -16.22
C LEU A 57 24.14 8.49 -15.73
N PHE A 58 23.53 7.60 -16.53
CA PHE A 58 23.59 6.16 -16.22
C PHE A 58 23.54 5.26 -17.46
N GLY A 59 24.72 4.77 -17.84
CA GLY A 59 24.94 3.69 -18.81
C GLY A 59 25.66 2.48 -18.21
N ARG A 60 25.61 2.25 -16.88
CA ARG A 60 26.40 1.19 -16.23
C ARG A 60 25.67 0.31 -15.20
N LEU A 61 24.34 0.22 -15.24
CA LEU A 61 23.62 -0.88 -14.57
C LEU A 61 23.16 -1.90 -15.62
N GLY A 62 24.08 -2.78 -16.00
CA GLY A 62 23.79 -3.79 -17.01
C GLY A 62 24.89 -4.83 -17.13
N ALA A 63 25.02 -5.70 -16.12
CA ALA A 63 25.44 -7.10 -16.25
C ALA A 63 25.72 -7.67 -14.85
N GLY A 64 24.80 -8.49 -14.34
CA GLY A 64 25.02 -9.39 -13.20
C GLY A 64 24.45 -10.77 -13.57
N PRO A 65 25.11 -11.87 -13.17
CA PRO A 65 25.01 -13.15 -13.87
C PRO A 65 23.65 -13.83 -13.65
N ALA A 66 23.13 -14.41 -14.72
CA ALA A 66 21.96 -15.28 -14.68
C ALA A 66 22.31 -16.57 -13.91
N GLY A 67 21.69 -16.75 -12.75
CA GLY A 67 21.79 -17.96 -11.92
C GLY A 67 20.40 -18.46 -11.53
N LEU A 68 20.18 -19.76 -11.73
CA LEU A 68 18.94 -20.53 -11.66
C LEU A 68 18.14 -20.42 -10.34
N ALA A 69 16.81 -20.41 -10.47
CA ALA A 69 15.92 -21.20 -9.60
C ALA A 69 14.67 -21.62 -10.38
N ALA A 70 14.33 -22.90 -10.28
CA ALA A 70 13.23 -23.55 -10.98
C ALA A 70 11.98 -23.63 -10.09
N GLY A 71 10.82 -23.53 -10.72
CA GLY A 71 9.55 -24.07 -10.25
C GLY A 71 8.59 -23.06 -9.64
N LEU A 72 7.68 -22.50 -10.45
CA LEU A 72 6.22 -22.48 -10.22
C LEU A 72 5.45 -21.84 -11.41
N SER A 73 4.19 -22.27 -11.56
CA SER A 73 3.09 -21.89 -12.49
C SER A 73 3.34 -20.99 -13.72
N LYS A 74 3.00 -21.50 -14.93
CA LYS A 74 3.17 -20.84 -16.25
C LYS A 74 2.47 -19.49 -16.41
N LEU A 75 1.40 -19.21 -15.65
CA LEU A 75 0.67 -17.93 -15.74
C LEU A 75 1.37 -16.81 -14.97
N ALA A 76 1.87 -17.10 -13.76
CA ALA A 76 2.65 -16.17 -12.94
C ALA A 76 4.03 -15.86 -13.58
N ARG A 77 4.63 -16.84 -14.27
CA ARG A 77 5.95 -16.67 -14.92
C ARG A 77 5.97 -15.56 -15.99
N ASN A 78 4.87 -15.35 -16.70
CA ASN A 78 4.81 -14.27 -17.71
C ASN A 78 4.63 -12.90 -17.04
N ALA A 79 3.76 -12.80 -16.03
CA ALA A 79 3.49 -11.54 -15.34
C ALA A 79 4.67 -11.08 -14.47
N GLU A 80 5.33 -12.00 -13.76
CA GLU A 80 6.54 -11.69 -12.98
C GLU A 80 7.72 -11.31 -13.89
N GLY A 81 7.89 -12.03 -15.01
CA GLY A 81 8.90 -11.68 -16.02
C GLY A 81 8.65 -10.29 -16.63
N GLU A 82 7.39 -9.94 -16.88
CA GLU A 82 7.01 -8.61 -17.32
C GLU A 82 7.29 -7.55 -16.25
N ALA A 83 6.91 -7.78 -14.99
CA ALA A 83 7.20 -6.88 -13.88
C ALA A 83 8.71 -6.62 -13.76
N ARG A 84 9.54 -7.66 -13.87
CA ARG A 84 11.01 -7.52 -13.86
C ARG A 84 11.51 -6.71 -15.06
N SER A 85 10.97 -6.95 -16.26
CA SER A 85 11.35 -6.19 -17.46
C SER A 85 11.00 -4.70 -17.34
N ARG A 86 9.79 -4.39 -16.85
CA ARG A 86 9.34 -3.02 -16.63
C ARG A 86 10.11 -2.33 -15.51
N ARG A 87 10.45 -3.04 -14.43
CA ARG A 87 11.36 -2.56 -13.38
C ARG A 87 12.70 -2.12 -13.95
N ARG A 88 13.31 -2.96 -14.80
CA ARG A 88 14.58 -2.62 -15.49
C ARG A 88 14.45 -1.42 -16.41
N ALA A 89 13.30 -1.25 -17.08
CA ALA A 89 13.06 -0.06 -17.89
C ALA A 89 12.97 1.20 -17.04
N PHE A 90 12.30 1.14 -15.89
CA PHE A 90 12.21 2.26 -14.95
C PHE A 90 13.57 2.61 -14.32
N ILE A 91 14.38 1.60 -13.95
CA ILE A 91 15.76 1.82 -13.47
C ILE A 91 16.63 2.56 -14.50
N LYS A 92 16.45 2.27 -15.79
CA LYS A 92 17.20 2.95 -16.87
C LYS A 92 16.76 4.39 -17.07
N ASP A 93 15.53 4.73 -16.72
CA ASP A 93 14.97 6.07 -16.86
C ASP A 93 14.13 6.45 -15.64
N PRO A 94 14.79 6.77 -14.51
CA PRO A 94 14.14 6.96 -13.21
C PRO A 94 13.19 8.16 -13.13
N GLY A 95 13.26 9.08 -14.09
CA GLY A 95 12.38 10.25 -14.18
C GLY A 95 11.09 10.01 -14.96
N ASP A 96 10.98 8.90 -15.67
CA ASP A 96 9.79 8.55 -16.44
C ASP A 96 8.76 7.83 -15.56
N LEU A 97 7.81 8.60 -15.04
CA LEU A 97 6.75 8.11 -14.16
C LEU A 97 5.83 7.09 -14.85
N GLU A 98 5.70 7.13 -16.19
CA GLU A 98 4.92 6.14 -16.94
C GLU A 98 5.59 4.77 -16.88
N LYS A 99 6.92 4.71 -16.89
CA LYS A 99 7.66 3.44 -16.69
C LYS A 99 7.48 2.92 -15.27
N GLY A 100 7.47 3.81 -14.27
CA GLY A 100 7.15 3.47 -12.89
C GLY A 100 5.72 2.91 -12.75
N PHE A 101 4.74 3.61 -13.32
CA PHE A 101 3.33 3.19 -13.34
C PHE A 101 3.17 1.84 -14.04
N ALA A 102 3.79 1.68 -15.21
CA ALA A 102 3.78 0.44 -15.96
C ALA A 102 4.35 -0.74 -15.16
N TRP A 103 5.41 -0.52 -14.38
CA TRP A 103 5.97 -1.54 -13.49
C TRP A 103 5.02 -1.89 -12.34
N ALA A 104 4.42 -0.90 -11.67
CA ALA A 104 3.44 -1.13 -10.60
C ALA A 104 2.21 -1.90 -11.09
N ASP A 105 1.70 -1.58 -12.28
CA ASP A 105 0.59 -2.32 -12.91
C ASP A 105 0.97 -3.78 -13.21
N ALA A 106 2.21 -4.03 -13.63
CA ALA A 106 2.69 -5.40 -13.83
C ALA A 106 2.87 -6.18 -12.51
N LEU A 107 3.24 -5.51 -11.40
CA LEU A 107 3.25 -6.14 -10.08
C LEU A 107 1.85 -6.57 -9.66
N GLU A 108 0.84 -5.73 -9.90
CA GLU A 108 -0.57 -6.05 -9.61
C GLU A 108 -1.05 -7.25 -10.44
N ARG A 109 -0.77 -7.25 -11.76
CA ARG A 109 -1.08 -8.38 -12.66
C ARG A 109 -0.32 -9.67 -12.30
N ALA A 110 0.85 -9.54 -11.65
CA ALA A 110 1.60 -10.67 -11.10
C ALA A 110 1.05 -11.18 -9.76
N GLY A 111 0.02 -10.53 -9.21
CA GLY A 111 -0.60 -10.89 -7.93
C GLY A 111 0.10 -10.32 -6.70
N TYR A 112 1.08 -9.42 -6.87
CA TYR A 112 1.81 -8.80 -5.78
C TYR A 112 1.15 -7.49 -5.33
N ALA A 113 -0.09 -7.58 -4.83
CA ALA A 113 -0.89 -6.41 -4.46
C ALA A 113 -0.19 -5.46 -3.46
N GLY A 114 0.56 -5.99 -2.48
CA GLY A 114 1.34 -5.18 -1.55
C GLY A 114 2.49 -4.43 -2.22
N ALA A 115 3.24 -5.08 -3.11
CA ALA A 115 4.30 -4.43 -3.89
C ALA A 115 3.76 -3.41 -4.90
N ALA A 116 2.62 -3.72 -5.52
CA ALA A 116 1.92 -2.77 -6.37
C ALA A 116 1.48 -1.53 -5.58
N LEU A 117 0.87 -1.71 -4.39
CA LEU A 117 0.50 -0.61 -3.51
C LEU A 117 1.71 0.24 -3.10
N GLY A 118 2.82 -0.40 -2.71
CA GLY A 118 4.06 0.31 -2.37
C GLY A 118 4.60 1.16 -3.54
N ALA A 119 4.64 0.58 -4.74
CA ALA A 119 5.12 1.29 -5.94
C ALA A 119 4.17 2.41 -6.39
N PHE A 120 2.86 2.13 -6.49
CA PHE A 120 1.86 3.16 -6.84
C PHE A 120 1.80 4.27 -5.79
N GLY A 121 1.85 3.91 -4.51
CA GLY A 121 1.81 4.87 -3.40
C GLY A 121 3.00 5.82 -3.42
N ALA A 122 4.20 5.33 -3.71
CA ALA A 122 5.36 6.20 -3.92
C ALA A 122 5.15 7.14 -5.13
N LEU A 123 4.63 6.64 -6.25
CA LEU A 123 4.40 7.45 -7.45
C LEU A 123 3.23 8.45 -7.31
N ALA A 124 2.32 8.23 -6.36
CA ALA A 124 1.06 8.95 -6.20
C ALA A 124 1.24 10.46 -6.03
N GLU A 125 2.32 10.89 -5.40
CA GLU A 125 2.63 12.32 -5.17
C GLU A 125 2.81 13.11 -6.46
N ARG A 126 3.18 12.43 -7.55
CA ARG A 126 3.53 13.05 -8.84
C ARG A 126 2.74 12.50 -10.02
N HIS A 127 1.87 11.52 -9.80
CA HIS A 127 1.14 10.81 -10.84
C HIS A 127 -0.30 10.50 -10.41
N GLY A 128 -1.28 11.26 -10.92
CA GLY A 128 -2.69 11.16 -10.51
C GLY A 128 -3.32 9.79 -10.70
N GLU A 129 -3.03 9.11 -11.81
CA GLU A 129 -3.53 7.74 -12.04
C GLU A 129 -2.88 6.72 -11.09
N ALA A 130 -1.62 6.96 -10.67
CA ALA A 130 -0.96 6.09 -9.68
C ALA A 130 -1.62 6.27 -8.31
N ALA A 131 -1.95 7.52 -7.95
CA ALA A 131 -2.71 7.82 -6.75
C ALA A 131 -4.08 7.13 -6.76
N LYS A 132 -4.82 7.16 -7.88
CA LYS A 132 -6.10 6.45 -7.98
C LYS A 132 -5.93 4.93 -7.78
N ARG A 133 -4.93 4.32 -8.43
CA ARG A 133 -4.66 2.87 -8.29
C ARG A 133 -4.21 2.49 -6.88
N ALA A 134 -3.36 3.30 -6.24
CA ALA A 134 -2.98 3.13 -4.83
C ALA A 134 -4.21 3.19 -3.91
N GLY A 135 -5.12 4.14 -4.14
CA GLY A 135 -6.38 4.25 -3.38
C GLY A 135 -7.26 3.02 -3.50
N GLY A 136 -7.38 2.45 -4.71
CA GLY A 136 -8.10 1.19 -4.94
C GLY A 136 -7.50 0.01 -4.19
N LEU A 137 -6.18 -0.15 -4.26
CA LEU A 137 -5.47 -1.24 -3.60
C LEU A 137 -5.49 -1.12 -2.07
N ALA A 138 -5.31 0.08 -1.53
CA ALA A 138 -5.40 0.35 -0.10
C ALA A 138 -6.82 0.05 0.43
N ALA A 139 -7.86 0.49 -0.29
CA ALA A 139 -9.25 0.20 0.08
C ALA A 139 -9.54 -1.30 0.09
N ALA A 140 -9.03 -2.05 -0.90
CA ALA A 140 -9.17 -3.50 -0.97
C ALA A 140 -8.45 -4.24 0.18
N GLN A 141 -7.39 -3.66 0.73
CA GLN A 141 -6.67 -4.17 1.90
C GLN A 141 -7.29 -3.73 3.24
N GLY A 142 -8.33 -2.90 3.21
CA GLY A 142 -8.99 -2.35 4.40
C GLY A 142 -8.25 -1.15 5.02
N GLU A 143 -7.23 -0.62 4.34
CA GLU A 143 -6.50 0.60 4.73
C GLU A 143 -7.29 1.85 4.32
N VAL A 144 -8.42 2.07 5.01
CA VAL A 144 -9.41 3.09 4.66
C VAL A 144 -8.81 4.50 4.64
N GLU A 145 -8.04 4.85 5.66
CA GLU A 145 -7.45 6.18 5.80
C GLU A 145 -6.42 6.47 4.70
N ALA A 146 -5.55 5.50 4.41
CA ALA A 146 -4.57 5.62 3.32
C ALA A 146 -5.26 5.74 1.96
N ALA A 147 -6.31 4.95 1.73
CA ALA A 147 -7.09 5.01 0.49
C ALA A 147 -7.75 6.38 0.27
N LEU A 148 -8.31 6.99 1.32
CA LEU A 148 -8.91 8.33 1.24
C LEU A 148 -7.88 9.41 0.87
N GLU A 149 -6.66 9.33 1.42
CA GLU A 149 -5.57 10.25 1.07
C GLU A 149 -5.10 10.05 -0.38
N PHE A 150 -4.97 8.80 -0.85
CA PHE A 150 -4.63 8.53 -2.24
C PHE A 150 -5.71 9.03 -3.22
N TYR A 151 -6.99 8.85 -2.92
CA TYR A 151 -8.05 9.42 -3.76
C TYR A 151 -8.06 10.95 -3.71
N ARG A 152 -7.66 11.56 -2.59
CA ARG A 152 -7.46 13.01 -2.53
C ARG A 152 -6.35 13.45 -3.49
N LEU A 153 -5.18 12.81 -3.47
CA LEU A 153 -4.08 13.13 -4.40
C LEU A 153 -4.50 12.95 -5.87
N ALA A 154 -5.27 11.89 -6.17
CA ALA A 154 -5.81 11.68 -7.51
C ALA A 154 -6.71 12.84 -7.97
N LEU A 155 -7.55 13.37 -7.07
CA LEU A 155 -8.45 14.49 -7.35
C LEU A 155 -7.74 15.85 -7.39
N GLU A 156 -6.63 16.00 -6.67
CA GLU A 156 -5.76 17.18 -6.80
C GLU A 156 -5.11 17.23 -8.19
N ALA A 157 -4.70 16.07 -8.72
CA ALA A 157 -4.17 15.95 -10.08
C ALA A 157 -5.26 16.08 -11.17
N ASN A 158 -6.43 15.49 -10.97
CA ASN A 158 -7.57 15.59 -11.87
C ASN A 158 -8.89 15.78 -11.10
N PRO A 159 -9.35 17.03 -10.91
CA PRO A 159 -10.58 17.33 -10.18
C PRO A 159 -11.86 16.79 -10.83
N ARG A 160 -11.79 16.34 -12.08
CA ARG A 160 -12.93 15.78 -12.84
C ARG A 160 -12.94 14.26 -12.87
N ASP A 161 -12.06 13.60 -12.12
CA ASP A 161 -12.05 12.15 -12.01
C ASP A 161 -13.29 11.65 -11.25
N THR A 162 -14.32 11.28 -12.02
CA THR A 162 -15.58 10.79 -11.47
C THR A 162 -15.45 9.45 -10.75
N GLU A 163 -14.45 8.64 -11.12
CA GLU A 163 -14.20 7.34 -10.50
C GLU A 163 -13.61 7.55 -9.11
N ALA A 164 -12.56 8.36 -8.99
CA ALA A 164 -11.95 8.73 -7.72
C ALA A 164 -12.93 9.45 -6.79
N MET A 165 -13.77 10.37 -7.31
CA MET A 165 -14.83 11.02 -6.52
C MET A 165 -15.82 10.01 -5.93
N ARG A 166 -16.31 9.07 -6.74
CA ARG A 166 -17.26 8.06 -6.29
C ARG A 166 -16.62 7.12 -5.28
N ALA A 167 -15.42 6.62 -5.55
CA ALA A 167 -14.70 5.72 -4.67
C ALA A 167 -14.45 6.37 -3.30
N ARG A 168 -13.95 7.61 -3.27
CA ARG A 168 -13.75 8.36 -2.03
C ARG A 168 -15.04 8.57 -1.24
N LYS A 169 -16.13 8.98 -1.91
CA LYS A 169 -17.43 9.19 -1.26
C LYS A 169 -18.00 7.91 -0.66
N ASN A 170 -17.96 6.80 -1.41
CA ASN A 170 -18.47 5.51 -0.96
C ASN A 170 -17.67 5.02 0.24
N LEU A 171 -16.34 5.10 0.16
CA LEU A 171 -15.46 4.66 1.24
C LEU A 171 -15.66 5.48 2.53
N ALA A 172 -15.81 6.81 2.41
CA ALA A 172 -16.11 7.66 3.56
C ALA A 172 -17.49 7.36 4.18
N ALA A 173 -18.50 7.06 3.36
CA ALA A 173 -19.81 6.67 3.84
C ALA A 173 -19.79 5.32 4.57
N GLU A 174 -19.06 4.33 4.03
CA GLU A 174 -18.85 3.02 4.67
C GLU A 174 -18.14 3.16 6.01
N GLN A 175 -17.10 4.00 6.09
CA GLN A 175 -16.39 4.28 7.34
C GLN A 175 -17.33 4.91 8.39
N ALA A 176 -18.13 5.91 8.01
CA ALA A 176 -19.08 6.56 8.91
C ALA A 176 -20.15 5.59 9.43
N LEU A 177 -20.70 4.74 8.55
CA LEU A 177 -21.67 3.72 8.94
C LEU A 177 -21.06 2.68 9.88
N ARG A 178 -19.80 2.30 9.65
CA ARG A 178 -19.07 1.36 10.51
C ARG A 178 -18.86 1.96 11.90
N THR A 179 -18.37 3.18 12.00
CA THR A 179 -18.17 3.87 13.29
C THR A 179 -19.46 4.00 14.07
N LYS A 180 -20.54 4.47 13.42
CA LYS A 180 -21.86 4.60 14.06
C LYS A 180 -22.37 3.27 14.63
N LYS A 181 -22.20 2.16 13.90
CA LYS A 181 -22.61 0.83 14.39
C LYS A 181 -21.82 0.38 15.62
N TYR A 182 -20.54 0.72 15.71
CA TYR A 182 -19.73 0.39 16.88
C TYR A 182 -20.14 1.22 18.10
N GLU A 183 -20.44 2.51 17.93
CA GLU A 183 -20.98 3.36 19.01
C GLU A 183 -22.34 2.85 19.53
N GLU A 184 -23.24 2.44 18.63
CA GLU A 184 -24.53 1.83 18.98
C GLU A 184 -24.36 0.46 19.68
N ALA A 185 -23.36 -0.32 19.28
CA ALA A 185 -23.06 -1.60 19.93
C ALA A 185 -22.47 -1.42 21.33
N GLU A 186 -21.47 -0.54 21.51
CA GLU A 186 -20.89 -0.22 22.83
C GLU A 186 -21.94 0.29 23.80
N SER A 187 -22.77 1.25 23.37
CA SER A 187 -23.87 1.74 24.21
C SER A 187 -24.89 0.65 24.56
N GLY A 188 -25.18 -0.28 23.64
CA GLY A 188 -26.01 -1.45 23.91
C GLY A 188 -25.37 -2.43 24.91
N PHE A 189 -24.05 -2.62 24.89
CA PHE A 189 -23.33 -3.43 25.89
C PHE A 189 -23.29 -2.74 27.26
N ASP A 190 -23.09 -1.43 27.31
CA ASP A 190 -23.13 -0.65 28.56
C ASP A 190 -24.53 -0.66 29.20
N LEU A 191 -25.60 -0.64 28.38
CA LEU A 191 -26.99 -0.79 28.85
C LEU A 191 -27.33 -2.22 29.28
N ALA A 192 -26.70 -3.25 28.68
CA ALA A 192 -26.95 -4.66 29.00
C ALA A 192 -26.21 -5.15 30.25
N VAL A 193 -25.17 -4.44 30.68
CA VAL A 193 -24.39 -4.75 31.88
C VAL A 193 -24.63 -3.67 32.93
N ASP A 194 -25.84 -3.61 33.50
CA ASP A 194 -25.99 -3.08 34.86
C ASP A 194 -25.41 -4.16 35.80
N PRO A 195 -24.20 -3.96 36.37
CA PRO A 195 -23.56 -4.97 37.19
C PRO A 195 -24.39 -5.28 38.45
N ASP A 196 -25.13 -4.30 38.96
CA ASP A 196 -26.00 -4.48 40.12
C ASP A 196 -27.27 -5.24 39.74
N ALA A 197 -27.83 -5.04 38.56
CA ALA A 197 -28.97 -5.85 38.09
C ALA A 197 -28.55 -7.29 37.81
N PHE A 198 -27.38 -7.51 37.20
CA PHE A 198 -26.82 -8.84 36.98
C PHE A 198 -26.51 -9.57 38.30
N LEU A 199 -25.92 -8.87 39.29
CA LEU A 199 -25.63 -9.43 40.61
C LEU A 199 -26.91 -9.70 41.43
N ARG A 200 -27.94 -8.85 41.35
CA ARG A 200 -29.25 -9.08 41.98
C ARG A 200 -29.95 -10.31 41.38
N ALA A 201 -29.93 -10.44 40.06
CA ALA A 201 -30.47 -11.62 39.36
C ALA A 201 -29.71 -12.90 39.72
N ALA A 202 -28.38 -12.85 39.81
CA ALA A 202 -27.55 -13.99 40.22
C ALA A 202 -27.75 -14.40 41.70
N ARG A 203 -28.18 -13.47 42.56
CA ARG A 203 -28.53 -13.72 43.97
C ARG A 203 -29.97 -14.17 44.19
N GLY A 204 -30.80 -14.17 43.13
CA GLY A 204 -32.21 -14.57 43.22
C GLY A 204 -33.10 -13.56 43.96
N GLU A 205 -32.68 -12.30 44.04
CA GLU A 205 -33.43 -11.24 44.70
C GLU A 205 -34.49 -10.70 43.73
N LYS A 206 -35.79 -10.82 44.06
CA LYS A 206 -36.89 -10.26 43.26
C LYS A 206 -36.88 -8.73 43.36
N GLU A 207 -37.13 -8.05 42.24
CA GLU A 207 -37.26 -6.60 42.19
C GLU A 207 -38.24 -6.08 43.25
N PRO A 208 -37.93 -4.97 43.93
CA PRO A 208 -38.86 -4.36 44.85
C PRO A 208 -40.05 -3.86 44.04
N GLU A 209 -41.24 -4.40 44.32
CA GLU A 209 -42.49 -3.86 43.80
C GLU A 209 -42.54 -2.36 44.12
N GLU A 210 -42.52 -1.53 43.09
CA GLU A 210 -42.83 -0.12 43.18
C GLU A 210 -44.24 0.01 43.76
N ARG A 211 -44.33 0.19 45.08
CA ARG A 211 -45.55 0.60 45.74
C ARG A 211 -45.77 2.05 45.38
N GLY A 212 -46.63 2.27 44.39
CA GLY A 212 -47.26 3.55 44.14
C GLY A 212 -47.93 4.08 45.42
N SER A 213 -47.62 5.32 45.77
CA SER A 213 -48.44 6.27 46.50
C SER A 213 -47.86 7.66 46.31
#